data_AF-A0A3N5AE67-F1
#
_entry.id   AF-A0A3N5AE67-F1
#
_cell.length_a   1.000
_cell.length_b   1.000
_cell.length_c   1.000
_cell.angle_alpha   90.00
_cell.angle_beta   90.00
_cell.angle_gamma   90.00
#
_symmetry.space_group_name_H-M   'P 1'
#
loop_
_entity.id
_entity.type
_entity.pdbx_description
1 polymer ?
#
loop_
_entity_poly.entity_id
_entity_poly.type
_entity_poly.pdbx_seq_one_letter_code
_entity_poly.pdbx_strand_id
1 'polypeptide(L)'
;MRGLTGAGPERARGSSQAVITVGAVFAAVALFTTACGKGGTGARDEGPAHASAIEGAFASPSPSPSGGFRRVDAASLIKQDPKVSPAVKRELQPCSGDGYPVKATYGYLTGESVNDVLVNVWSCGDEVGIGVYVYRDVKGTYENVFKAEESPVYAEIDGTDLTVAKQVYDTDDPVSNPSRETVTTYRWKAGRFAQHSTHETDYSELSSGDDGTPTPAPDH
;
A
#
# COMPACT_ATOMS: atom_id res chain seq x y z
N MET A 1 -29.03 -68.82 41.93
CA MET A 1 -29.14 -70.06 41.14
C MET A 1 -28.58 -69.80 39.75
N ARG A 2 -27.67 -70.68 39.28
CA ARG A 2 -27.13 -70.83 37.90
C ARG A 2 -26.37 -69.61 37.34
N GLY A 3 -25.13 -69.66 36.86
CA GLY A 3 -24.25 -70.76 36.48
C GLY A 3 -23.45 -70.32 35.24
N LEU A 4 -22.16 -70.04 35.43
CA LEU A 4 -21.11 -69.98 34.39
C LEU A 4 -20.69 -71.41 34.02
N THR A 5 -20.33 -71.66 32.75
CA THR A 5 -19.28 -72.61 32.23
C THR A 5 -19.56 -72.89 30.74
N GLY A 6 -18.61 -73.05 29.81
CA GLY A 6 -17.14 -73.25 29.91
C GLY A 6 -16.42 -72.56 28.74
N ALA A 7 -15.14 -72.19 28.87
CA ALA A 7 -13.91 -73.01 28.98
C ALA A 7 -13.33 -73.38 27.60
N GLY A 8 -12.08 -72.95 27.34
CA GLY A 8 -11.22 -73.29 26.18
C GLY A 8 -10.81 -74.78 26.15
N PRO A 9 -9.62 -75.22 25.64
CA PRO A 9 -8.40 -74.48 25.30
C PRO A 9 -7.59 -74.98 24.05
N GLU A 10 -6.45 -74.31 23.81
CA GLU A 10 -5.11 -74.80 23.38
C GLU A 10 -4.80 -75.72 22.15
N ARG A 11 -3.83 -75.20 21.37
CA ARG A 11 -2.61 -75.80 20.78
C ARG A 11 -2.65 -76.86 19.65
N ALA A 12 -2.14 -76.40 18.50
CA ALA A 12 -0.90 -76.83 17.81
C ALA A 12 -0.85 -78.14 16.99
N ARG A 13 -0.64 -77.98 15.66
CA ARG A 13 0.24 -78.72 14.71
C ARG A 13 -0.11 -78.20 13.30
N GLY A 14 0.78 -77.83 12.36
CA GLY A 14 2.22 -78.04 12.21
C GLY A 14 2.51 -78.73 10.87
N SER A 15 2.87 -77.98 9.83
CA SER A 15 3.76 -78.35 8.69
C SER A 15 3.96 -77.10 7.81
N SER A 16 5.14 -76.44 7.82
CA SER A 16 6.35 -76.72 7.01
C SER A 16 6.08 -76.62 5.50
N GLN A 17 6.69 -75.77 4.67
CA GLN A 17 7.92 -74.95 4.72
C GLN A 17 7.84 -73.81 3.68
N ALA A 18 8.59 -72.72 3.94
CA ALA A 18 9.36 -71.83 3.04
C ALA A 18 8.68 -71.25 1.78
N VAL A 19 8.78 -69.95 1.44
CA VAL A 19 10.02 -69.26 1.08
C VAL A 19 9.90 -67.75 1.35
N ILE A 20 10.78 -67.27 2.23
CA ILE A 20 11.56 -66.02 2.18
C ILE A 20 11.07 -64.94 1.18
N THR A 21 10.41 -63.91 1.70
CA THR A 21 10.58 -62.53 1.23
C THR A 21 10.77 -61.61 2.44
N VAL A 22 12.04 -61.55 2.83
CA VAL A 22 12.82 -60.45 3.43
C VAL A 22 12.03 -59.21 3.86
N GLY A 23 12.27 -58.80 5.11
CA GLY A 23 11.52 -57.81 5.84
C GLY A 23 11.76 -56.35 5.44
N ALA A 24 10.73 -55.55 5.69
CA ALA A 24 10.78 -54.09 5.80
C ALA A 24 9.51 -53.56 6.50
N VAL A 25 9.06 -54.15 7.62
CA VAL A 25 7.76 -53.79 8.26
C VAL A 25 7.88 -53.25 9.70
N PHE A 26 9.08 -53.08 10.26
CA PHE A 26 9.23 -52.56 11.64
C PHE A 26 10.05 -51.27 11.75
N ALA A 27 9.63 -50.22 11.04
CA ALA A 27 10.20 -48.88 11.23
C ALA A 27 9.21 -47.72 10.97
N ALA A 28 7.89 -47.92 11.16
CA ALA A 28 6.90 -46.92 10.73
C ALA A 28 5.87 -46.50 11.79
N VAL A 29 6.20 -46.57 13.10
CA VAL A 29 5.26 -46.17 14.18
C VAL A 29 5.86 -45.14 15.18
N ALA A 30 7.05 -44.58 14.96
CA ALA A 30 7.72 -43.77 15.98
C ALA A 30 8.03 -42.30 15.64
N LEU A 31 7.67 -41.76 14.47
CA LEU A 31 8.18 -40.43 14.07
C LEU A 31 7.15 -39.58 13.31
N PHE A 32 6.10 -39.11 13.98
CA PHE A 32 5.30 -37.97 13.50
C PHE A 32 4.87 -37.06 14.65
N THR A 33 5.83 -36.65 15.48
CA THR A 33 5.72 -35.41 16.28
C THR A 33 6.69 -34.39 15.72
N THR A 34 6.34 -33.79 14.57
CA THR A 34 6.99 -32.56 14.11
C THR A 34 5.95 -31.47 14.12
N ALA A 35 5.99 -30.65 15.16
CA ALA A 35 5.34 -29.35 15.18
C ALA A 35 5.83 -28.55 13.96
N CYS A 36 4.91 -28.07 13.11
CA CYS A 36 5.21 -27.03 12.14
C CYS A 36 5.57 -25.75 12.91
N GLY A 37 6.87 -25.56 13.15
CA GLY A 37 7.43 -24.29 13.59
C GLY A 37 7.12 -23.22 12.55
N LYS A 38 6.52 -22.13 13.00
CA LYS A 38 6.20 -20.96 12.19
C LYS A 38 7.49 -20.29 11.70
N GLY A 39 7.52 -20.07 10.38
CA GLY A 39 8.41 -19.21 9.59
C GLY A 39 9.63 -18.59 10.28
N GLY A 40 10.81 -19.06 9.88
CA GLY A 40 12.05 -18.32 10.10
C GLY A 40 11.97 -16.95 9.43
N THR A 41 12.29 -15.90 10.18
CA THR A 41 12.64 -14.59 9.63
C THR A 41 13.92 -14.79 8.82
N GLY A 42 13.78 -15.04 7.53
CA GLY A 42 14.90 -15.14 6.60
C GLY A 42 15.60 -13.80 6.50
N ALA A 43 16.46 -13.49 7.48
CA ALA A 43 17.52 -12.53 7.27
C ALA A 43 18.45 -13.17 6.24
N ARG A 44 18.37 -12.65 5.01
CA ARG A 44 19.40 -12.95 4.01
C ARG A 44 20.71 -12.40 4.55
N ASP A 45 21.67 -13.29 4.72
CA ASP A 45 23.05 -12.90 4.99
C ASP A 45 23.60 -12.32 3.68
N GLU A 46 23.32 -11.04 3.46
CA GLU A 46 23.93 -10.25 2.40
C GLU A 46 25.39 -10.08 2.81
N GLY A 47 26.25 -11.03 2.41
CA GLY A 47 27.68 -11.04 2.70
C GLY A 47 28.37 -9.69 2.43
N PRO A 48 29.57 -9.46 2.99
CA PRO A 48 30.17 -8.13 3.10
C PRO A 48 30.15 -7.38 1.76
N ALA A 49 29.58 -6.17 1.79
CA ALA A 49 29.48 -5.32 0.61
C ALA A 49 30.86 -5.12 -0.03
N HIS A 50 31.07 -5.73 -1.19
CA HIS A 50 32.30 -5.54 -1.95
C HIS A 50 32.35 -4.09 -2.45
N ALA A 51 33.17 -3.27 -1.80
CA ALA A 51 33.54 -1.96 -2.29
C ALA A 51 34.42 -2.14 -3.55
N SER A 52 33.78 -2.33 -4.69
CA SER A 52 34.45 -2.23 -5.97
C SER A 52 34.69 -0.75 -6.23
N ALA A 53 35.90 -0.29 -5.92
CA ALA A 53 36.38 1.02 -6.34
C ALA A 53 36.46 1.00 -7.88
N ILE A 54 35.39 1.44 -8.54
CA ILE A 54 35.45 1.79 -9.95
C ILE A 54 36.11 3.18 -10.01
N GLU A 55 37.41 3.20 -10.29
CA GLU A 55 38.12 4.38 -10.78
C GLU A 55 37.60 4.72 -12.19
N GLY A 56 36.48 5.43 -12.23
CA GLY A 56 35.99 6.12 -13.40
C GLY A 56 35.49 7.48 -12.95
N ALA A 57 35.97 8.55 -13.58
CA ALA A 57 35.57 9.92 -13.26
C ALA A 57 34.08 10.12 -13.57
N PHE A 58 33.21 9.71 -12.64
CA PHE A 58 31.82 10.17 -12.59
C PHE A 58 31.85 11.63 -12.16
N ALA A 59 31.23 12.50 -12.94
CA ALA A 59 30.98 13.87 -12.52
C ALA A 59 30.31 13.83 -11.14
N SER A 60 30.90 14.49 -10.15
CA SER A 60 30.32 14.57 -8.81
C SER A 60 28.88 15.07 -8.95
N PRO A 61 27.89 14.38 -8.34
CA PRO A 61 26.53 14.91 -8.31
C PRO A 61 26.58 16.30 -7.68
N SER A 62 25.92 17.27 -8.32
CA SER A 62 25.78 18.61 -7.75
C SER A 62 25.23 18.48 -6.33
N PRO A 63 25.77 19.23 -5.35
CA PRO A 63 25.28 19.17 -3.99
C PRO A 63 23.78 19.46 -3.97
N SER A 64 23.00 18.54 -3.40
CA SER A 64 21.60 18.83 -3.09
C SER A 64 21.55 20.06 -2.17
N PRO A 65 20.60 20.99 -2.38
CA PRO A 65 20.47 22.15 -1.50
C PRO A 65 20.36 21.65 -0.05
N SER A 66 21.26 22.09 0.83
CA SER A 66 21.25 21.78 2.27
C SER A 66 20.22 22.64 3.00
N GLY A 67 18.99 22.61 2.47
CA GLY A 67 17.90 23.47 2.88
C GLY A 67 17.10 22.89 4.03
N GLY A 68 16.66 23.73 4.96
CA GLY A 68 15.72 23.32 6.00
C GLY A 68 14.28 23.18 5.47
N PHE A 69 13.42 22.57 6.27
CA PHE A 69 11.98 22.75 6.16
C PHE A 69 11.46 23.50 7.38
N ARG A 70 10.41 24.30 7.19
CA ARG A 70 9.68 24.91 8.31
C ARG A 70 8.34 24.21 8.42
N ARG A 71 8.09 23.56 9.55
CA ARG A 71 6.79 22.96 9.84
C ARG A 71 5.71 24.03 9.80
N VAL A 72 4.59 23.70 9.17
CA VAL A 72 3.41 24.56 9.10
C VAL A 72 2.22 23.88 9.77
N ASP A 73 1.28 24.68 10.25
CA ASP A 73 -0.09 24.22 10.47
C ASP A 73 -0.80 24.20 9.11
N ALA A 74 -0.88 23.01 8.51
CA ALA A 74 -1.46 22.83 7.19
C ALA A 74 -2.94 23.20 7.14
N ALA A 75 -3.71 22.89 8.20
CA ALA A 75 -5.13 23.22 8.25
C ALA A 75 -5.33 24.74 8.29
N SER A 76 -4.55 25.45 9.11
CA SER A 76 -4.57 26.91 9.15
C SER A 76 -4.14 27.53 7.82
N LEU A 77 -3.12 26.97 7.17
CA LEU A 77 -2.65 27.45 5.86
C LEU A 77 -3.75 27.37 4.79
N ILE A 78 -4.45 26.22 4.69
CA ILE A 78 -5.58 26.05 3.76
C ILE A 78 -6.75 26.98 4.11
N LYS A 79 -7.11 27.10 5.39
CA LYS A 79 -8.24 27.94 5.84
C LYS A 79 -8.02 29.42 5.54
N GLN A 80 -6.79 29.91 5.71
CA GLN A 80 -6.45 31.32 5.51
C GLN A 80 -6.22 31.69 4.04
N ASP A 81 -5.87 30.72 3.20
CA ASP A 81 -5.57 30.97 1.79
C ASP A 81 -6.83 31.37 0.99
N PRO A 82 -6.90 32.59 0.42
CA PRO A 82 -8.06 33.04 -0.35
C PRO A 82 -8.23 32.30 -1.69
N LYS A 83 -7.21 31.59 -2.19
CA LYS A 83 -7.28 30.80 -3.42
C LYS A 83 -8.01 29.46 -3.23
N VAL A 84 -8.11 28.99 -1.99
CA VAL A 84 -8.83 27.75 -1.63
C VAL A 84 -10.34 28.00 -1.70
N SER A 85 -11.09 27.11 -2.36
CA SER A 85 -12.52 27.32 -2.52
C SER A 85 -13.29 27.22 -1.19
N PRO A 86 -14.44 27.89 -1.08
CA PRO A 86 -15.32 27.72 0.08
C PRO A 86 -15.78 26.29 0.28
N ALA A 87 -15.85 25.47 -0.77
CA ALA A 87 -16.26 24.07 -0.66
C ALA A 87 -15.24 23.25 0.14
N VAL A 88 -13.96 23.29 -0.26
CA VAL A 88 -12.89 22.61 0.49
C VAL A 88 -12.79 23.15 1.92
N LYS A 89 -12.93 24.46 2.14
CA LYS A 89 -12.89 25.04 3.49
C LYS A 89 -14.02 24.57 4.41
N ARG A 90 -15.21 24.28 3.87
CA ARG A 90 -16.34 23.74 4.66
C ARG A 90 -16.09 22.29 5.05
N GLU A 91 -15.56 21.48 4.14
CA GLU A 91 -15.21 20.08 4.42
C GLU A 91 -13.99 19.94 5.32
N LEU A 92 -13.09 20.93 5.34
CA LEU A 92 -11.94 21.00 6.24
C LEU A 92 -12.35 21.37 7.67
N GLN A 93 -13.00 20.42 8.33
CA GLN A 93 -13.35 20.41 9.74
C GLN A 93 -12.60 19.29 10.47
N PRO A 94 -12.48 19.34 11.81
CA PRO A 94 -11.93 18.22 12.56
C PRO A 94 -12.79 16.95 12.37
N CYS A 95 -12.16 15.84 11.99
CA CYS A 95 -12.88 14.57 11.74
C CYS A 95 -13.04 13.71 13.00
N SER A 96 -12.12 13.87 13.96
CA SER A 96 -12.13 13.19 15.26
C SER A 96 -11.25 13.95 16.23
N GLY A 97 -11.83 14.41 17.35
CA GLY A 97 -11.16 15.34 18.25
C GLY A 97 -10.75 16.62 17.52
N ASP A 98 -9.48 17.01 17.65
CA ASP A 98 -8.94 18.23 17.04
C ASP A 98 -8.19 17.98 15.71
N GLY A 99 -8.16 16.73 15.23
CA GLY A 99 -7.42 16.34 14.03
C GLY A 99 -8.14 16.69 12.73
N TYR A 100 -7.45 17.41 11.84
CA TYR A 100 -7.94 17.75 10.51
C TYR A 100 -7.50 16.71 9.46
N PRO A 101 -8.31 16.46 8.41
CA PRO A 101 -8.01 15.53 7.33
C PRO A 101 -7.03 16.15 6.32
N VAL A 102 -5.81 16.43 6.76
CA VAL A 102 -4.76 17.04 5.93
C VAL A 102 -3.43 16.34 6.12
N LYS A 103 -2.64 16.27 5.05
CA LYS A 103 -1.24 15.79 5.08
C LYS A 103 -0.35 16.80 4.41
N ALA A 104 0.66 17.26 5.14
CA ALA A 104 1.74 18.07 4.62
C ALA A 104 2.96 17.20 4.30
N THR A 105 3.45 17.31 3.07
CA THR A 105 4.70 16.69 2.60
C THR A 105 5.65 17.81 2.18
N TYR A 106 6.94 17.70 2.50
CA TYR A 106 7.94 18.74 2.25
C TYR A 106 8.94 18.26 1.20
N GLY A 107 9.23 19.08 0.19
CA GLY A 107 10.19 18.72 -0.87
C GLY A 107 10.60 19.90 -1.75
N TYR A 108 11.54 19.66 -2.67
CA TYR A 108 12.10 20.68 -3.56
C TYR A 108 11.41 20.68 -4.92
N LEU A 109 10.21 21.24 -5.01
CA LEU A 109 9.45 21.31 -6.27
C LEU A 109 9.80 22.56 -7.09
N THR A 110 10.15 23.66 -6.43
CA THR A 110 10.35 24.98 -7.05
C THR A 110 11.83 25.41 -7.14
N GLY A 111 12.74 24.54 -6.70
CA GLY A 111 14.20 24.72 -6.79
C GLY A 111 14.81 25.66 -5.75
N GLU A 112 14.04 26.10 -4.75
CA GLU A 112 14.51 26.99 -3.69
C GLU A 112 15.25 26.25 -2.58
N SER A 113 15.96 27.01 -1.73
CA SER A 113 16.68 26.45 -0.57
C SER A 113 15.76 26.10 0.60
N VAL A 114 14.50 26.50 0.59
CA VAL A 114 13.50 26.09 1.58
C VAL A 114 12.53 25.15 0.89
N ASN A 115 12.21 24.03 1.54
CA ASN A 115 11.26 23.07 1.00
C ASN A 115 9.90 23.72 0.74
N ASP A 116 9.31 23.40 -0.39
CA ASP A 116 7.90 23.64 -0.66
C ASP A 116 7.04 22.68 0.18
N VAL A 117 5.79 23.06 0.42
CA VAL A 117 4.81 22.26 1.17
C VAL A 117 3.72 21.79 0.22
N LEU A 118 3.66 20.50 -0.03
CA LEU A 118 2.52 19.84 -0.65
C LEU A 118 1.48 19.50 0.42
N VAL A 119 0.26 20.01 0.26
CA VAL A 119 -0.87 19.71 1.15
C VAL A 119 -1.94 18.95 0.38
N ASN A 120 -2.23 17.72 0.82
CA ASN A 120 -3.41 16.96 0.41
C ASN A 120 -4.50 17.15 1.47
N VAL A 121 -5.74 17.31 1.04
CA VAL A 121 -6.94 17.48 1.87
C VAL A 121 -7.95 16.39 1.53
N TRP A 122 -8.51 15.75 2.55
CA TRP A 122 -9.55 14.73 2.40
C TRP A 122 -10.87 15.15 3.05
N SER A 123 -11.96 14.54 2.63
CA SER A 123 -13.21 14.51 3.38
C SER A 123 -13.08 13.59 4.60
N CYS A 124 -13.83 13.89 5.67
CA CYS A 124 -13.72 13.15 6.94
C CYS A 124 -14.28 11.73 6.93
N GLY A 125 -15.33 11.47 6.14
CA GLY A 125 -16.11 10.24 6.24
C GLY A 125 -15.59 9.11 5.38
N ASP A 126 -15.22 9.43 4.15
CA ASP A 126 -14.88 8.52 3.06
C ASP A 126 -13.41 8.64 2.62
N GLU A 127 -12.63 9.49 3.29
CA GLU A 127 -11.21 9.75 2.99
C GLU A 127 -10.95 10.09 1.51
N VAL A 128 -11.94 10.70 0.84
CA VAL A 128 -11.84 11.10 -0.56
C VAL A 128 -11.02 12.37 -0.66
N GLY A 129 -10.03 12.38 -1.54
CA GLY A 129 -9.17 13.55 -1.76
C GLY A 129 -9.94 14.68 -2.44
N ILE A 130 -10.14 15.80 -1.74
CA ILE A 130 -10.95 16.94 -2.21
C ILE A 130 -10.09 18.14 -2.64
N GLY A 131 -8.78 18.11 -2.37
CA GLY A 131 -7.91 19.23 -2.72
C GLY A 131 -6.42 18.93 -2.59
N VAL A 132 -5.66 19.51 -3.50
CA VAL A 132 -4.19 19.49 -3.56
C VAL A 132 -3.67 20.91 -3.71
N TYR A 133 -2.65 21.26 -2.92
CA TYR A 133 -2.03 22.57 -2.94
C TYR A 133 -0.51 22.49 -2.79
N VAL A 134 0.23 23.32 -3.51
CA VAL A 134 1.67 23.52 -3.26
C VAL A 134 1.91 24.93 -2.79
N TYR A 135 2.59 25.05 -1.67
CA TYR A 135 3.02 26.31 -1.09
C TYR A 135 4.54 26.47 -1.16
N ARG A 136 4.99 27.59 -1.70
CA ARG A 136 6.40 27.94 -1.83
C ARG A 136 6.78 29.01 -0.83
N ASP A 137 7.98 28.94 -0.27
CA ASP A 137 8.51 30.02 0.55
C ASP A 137 8.85 31.25 -0.30
N VAL A 138 8.24 32.38 0.05
CA VAL A 138 8.54 33.71 -0.49
C VAL A 138 8.90 34.61 0.68
N LYS A 139 10.21 34.77 0.91
CA LYS A 139 10.76 35.65 1.96
C LYS A 139 10.21 35.35 3.37
N GLY A 140 9.99 34.08 3.70
CA GLY A 140 9.49 33.64 5.00
C GLY A 140 7.97 33.44 5.05
N THR A 141 7.24 33.77 3.98
CA THR A 141 5.79 33.53 3.87
C THR A 141 5.52 32.47 2.83
N TYR A 142 4.70 31.48 3.18
CA TYR A 142 4.28 30.44 2.24
C TYR A 142 3.17 30.95 1.33
N GLU A 143 3.42 30.98 0.02
CA GLU A 143 2.47 31.39 -1.00
C GLU A 143 2.00 30.20 -1.82
N ASN A 144 0.69 30.10 -2.07
CA ASN A 144 0.12 29.06 -2.93
C ASN A 144 0.50 29.30 -4.39
N VAL A 145 1.19 28.31 -4.97
CA VAL A 145 1.69 28.31 -6.36
C VAL A 145 1.12 27.18 -7.22
N PHE A 146 0.33 26.28 -6.63
CA PHE A 146 -0.41 25.22 -7.32
C PHE A 146 -1.69 24.88 -6.58
N LYS A 147 -2.75 24.56 -7.34
CA LYS A 147 -4.06 24.17 -6.83
C LYS A 147 -4.73 23.19 -7.77
N ALA A 148 -5.31 22.12 -7.21
CA ALA A 148 -6.31 21.27 -7.86
C ALA A 148 -7.39 20.86 -6.85
N GLU A 149 -8.67 21.05 -7.19
CA GLU A 149 -9.83 20.78 -6.30
C GLU A 149 -10.91 19.92 -6.98
N GLU A 150 -10.57 19.30 -8.11
CA GLU A 150 -11.47 18.39 -8.82
C GLU A 150 -11.37 17.00 -8.16
N SER A 151 -12.23 16.76 -7.18
CA SER A 151 -12.32 15.50 -6.44
C SER A 151 -12.80 14.33 -7.33
N PRO A 152 -12.28 13.09 -7.14
CA PRO A 152 -11.18 12.72 -6.24
C PRO A 152 -9.80 13.11 -6.80
N VAL A 153 -9.00 13.79 -5.99
CA VAL A 153 -7.64 14.23 -6.35
C VAL A 153 -6.64 13.94 -5.25
N TYR A 154 -5.47 13.45 -5.65
CA TYR A 154 -4.34 13.22 -4.75
C TYR A 154 -3.04 13.59 -5.46
N ALA A 155 -2.02 13.98 -4.70
CA ALA A 155 -0.73 14.33 -5.25
C ALA A 155 0.45 13.88 -4.41
N GLU A 156 1.56 13.68 -5.10
CA GLU A 156 2.83 13.25 -4.53
C GLU A 156 4.00 14.08 -5.08
N ILE A 157 5.13 13.98 -4.37
CA ILE A 157 6.41 14.55 -4.82
C ILE A 157 7.25 13.38 -5.33
N ASP A 158 7.60 13.42 -6.61
CA ASP A 158 8.54 12.48 -7.23
C ASP A 158 9.80 13.24 -7.67
N GLY A 159 10.85 13.15 -6.86
CA GLY A 159 12.07 13.96 -7.03
C GLY A 159 11.77 15.46 -6.94
N THR A 160 11.79 16.14 -8.09
CA THR A 160 11.47 17.58 -8.22
C THR A 160 10.13 17.84 -8.91
N ASP A 161 9.43 16.77 -9.29
CA ASP A 161 8.19 16.85 -10.03
C ASP A 161 7.00 16.65 -9.09
N LEU A 162 5.89 17.31 -9.41
CA LEU A 162 4.61 17.15 -8.73
C LEU A 162 3.76 16.20 -9.57
N THR A 163 3.39 15.05 -9.03
CA THR A 163 2.44 14.14 -9.68
C THR A 163 1.05 14.35 -9.08
N VAL A 164 0.04 14.48 -9.93
CA VAL A 164 -1.36 14.65 -9.51
C VAL A 164 -2.19 13.56 -10.17
N ALA A 165 -2.77 12.69 -9.35
CA ALA A 165 -3.70 11.65 -9.76
C ALA A 165 -5.14 12.15 -9.60
N LYS A 166 -5.96 11.89 -10.61
CA LYS A 166 -7.40 12.12 -10.61
C LYS A 166 -8.11 10.85 -11.01
N GLN A 167 -9.10 10.45 -10.22
CA GLN A 167 -9.89 9.26 -10.50
C GLN A 167 -11.22 9.64 -11.13
N VAL A 168 -11.67 8.82 -12.08
CA VAL A 168 -12.94 8.96 -12.79
C VAL A 168 -13.75 7.70 -12.53
N TYR A 169 -14.98 7.91 -12.09
CA TYR A 169 -15.96 6.87 -11.77
C TYR A 169 -17.05 6.93 -12.82
N ASP A 170 -17.32 5.80 -13.48
CA ASP A 170 -18.48 5.66 -14.36
C ASP A 170 -19.75 5.38 -13.55
N THR A 171 -20.87 5.20 -14.23
CA THR A 171 -22.15 4.96 -13.55
C THR A 171 -22.11 3.60 -12.86
N ASP A 172 -22.50 3.58 -11.58
CA ASP A 172 -22.53 2.40 -10.71
C ASP A 172 -21.17 1.89 -10.19
N ASP A 173 -20.07 2.62 -10.43
CA ASP A 173 -18.78 2.32 -9.83
C ASP A 173 -18.87 2.39 -8.29
N PRO A 174 -18.40 1.36 -7.56
CA PRO A 174 -18.26 1.48 -6.11
C PRO A 174 -17.14 2.47 -5.80
N VAL A 175 -17.24 3.20 -4.68
CA VAL A 175 -16.23 4.18 -4.23
C VAL A 175 -14.81 3.58 -4.17
N SER A 176 -14.68 2.27 -3.97
CA SER A 176 -13.39 1.58 -3.93
C SER A 176 -12.79 1.21 -5.29
N ASN A 177 -13.55 1.34 -6.40
CA ASN A 177 -13.13 0.88 -7.72
C ASN A 177 -13.44 1.95 -8.79
N PRO A 178 -12.53 2.91 -9.02
CA PRO A 178 -12.66 3.83 -10.13
C PRO A 178 -12.51 3.09 -11.46
N SER A 179 -13.30 3.44 -12.45
CA SER A 179 -13.12 2.99 -13.83
C SER A 179 -11.79 3.46 -14.44
N ARG A 180 -11.38 4.70 -14.17
CA ARG A 180 -10.19 5.30 -14.79
C ARG A 180 -9.40 6.18 -13.82
N GLU A 181 -8.11 6.32 -14.09
CA GLU A 181 -7.24 7.27 -13.40
C GLU A 181 -6.36 8.02 -14.41
N THR A 182 -6.31 9.34 -14.28
CA THR A 182 -5.36 10.18 -15.01
C THR A 182 -4.29 10.68 -14.06
N VAL A 183 -3.04 10.39 -14.35
CA VAL A 183 -1.90 10.92 -13.61
C VAL A 183 -1.17 11.95 -14.47
N THR A 184 -1.10 13.18 -13.97
CA THR A 184 -0.40 14.28 -14.62
C THR A 184 0.83 14.69 -13.81
N THR A 185 1.98 14.67 -14.45
CA THR A 185 3.24 15.16 -13.90
C THR A 185 3.40 16.63 -14.27
N TYR A 186 3.70 17.47 -13.28
CA TYR A 186 3.98 18.88 -13.43
C TYR A 186 5.41 19.18 -13.01
N ARG A 187 6.03 20.14 -13.69
CA ARG A 187 7.35 20.66 -13.36
C ARG A 187 7.33 22.16 -13.22
N TRP A 188 8.06 22.67 -12.23
CA TRP A 188 8.21 24.11 -12.05
C TRP A 188 9.03 24.72 -13.19
N LYS A 189 8.46 25.69 -13.90
CA LYS A 189 9.11 26.41 -14.98
C LYS A 189 8.56 27.83 -15.08
N ALA A 190 9.47 28.80 -15.15
CA ALA A 190 9.12 30.21 -15.35
C ALA A 190 8.05 30.72 -14.36
N GLY A 191 8.19 30.36 -13.07
CA GLY A 191 7.33 30.87 -12.00
C GLY A 191 5.97 30.17 -11.86
N ARG A 192 5.76 29.02 -12.51
CA ARG A 192 4.54 28.22 -12.37
C ARG A 192 4.81 26.73 -12.59
N PHE A 193 3.92 25.88 -12.11
CA PHE A 193 3.87 24.49 -12.54
C PHE A 193 3.32 24.41 -13.97
N ALA A 194 4.08 23.79 -14.85
CA ALA A 194 3.66 23.45 -16.21
C ALA A 194 3.54 21.93 -16.31
N GLN A 195 2.47 21.47 -16.97
CA GLN A 195 2.32 20.06 -17.28
C GLN A 195 3.51 19.58 -18.11
N HIS A 196 4.12 18.48 -17.67
CA HIS A 196 5.27 17.85 -18.30
C HIS A 196 4.83 16.60 -19.08
N SER A 197 4.02 15.76 -18.45
CA SER A 197 3.52 14.51 -19.03
C SER A 197 2.20 14.11 -18.38
N THR A 198 1.43 13.28 -19.08
CA THR A 198 0.20 12.66 -18.56
C THR A 198 0.13 11.23 -19.04
N HIS A 199 -0.38 10.35 -18.20
CA HIS A 199 -0.83 9.02 -18.61
C HIS A 199 -2.22 8.74 -18.01
N GLU A 200 -2.93 7.81 -18.65
CA GLU A 200 -4.24 7.34 -18.23
C GLU A 200 -4.15 5.84 -18.03
N THR A 201 -4.82 5.36 -16.97
CA THR A 201 -4.99 3.96 -16.66
C THR A 201 -6.49 3.66 -16.70
N ASP A 202 -6.89 2.77 -17.58
CA ASP A 202 -8.22 2.15 -17.57
C ASP A 202 -8.17 0.89 -16.71
N TYR A 203 -9.00 0.83 -15.68
CA TYR A 203 -9.15 -0.36 -14.87
C TYR A 203 -10.15 -1.30 -15.54
N SER A 204 -9.82 -2.58 -15.62
CA SER A 204 -10.74 -3.58 -16.14
C SER A 204 -11.86 -3.84 -15.14
N GLU A 205 -13.10 -3.94 -15.60
CA GLU A 205 -14.21 -4.51 -14.85
C GLU A 205 -13.85 -5.94 -14.41
N LEU A 206 -13.36 -6.08 -13.18
CA LEU A 206 -13.32 -7.38 -12.54
C LEU A 206 -14.78 -7.69 -12.21
N SER A 207 -15.44 -8.45 -13.09
CA SER A 207 -16.73 -9.05 -12.76
C SER A 207 -16.52 -9.75 -11.42
N SER A 208 -17.11 -9.21 -10.35
CA SER A 208 -17.25 -9.93 -9.10
C SER A 208 -17.85 -11.26 -9.49
N GLY A 209 -17.01 -12.30 -9.46
CA GLY A 209 -17.44 -13.65 -9.77
C GLY A 209 -18.65 -13.89 -8.89
N ASP A 210 -19.75 -14.24 -9.53
CA ASP A 210 -20.92 -14.86 -8.94
C ASP A 210 -20.46 -15.61 -7.67
N ASP A 211 -20.86 -15.11 -6.49
CA ASP A 211 -20.83 -15.90 -5.26
C ASP A 211 -21.83 -17.02 -5.53
N GLY A 212 -21.34 -18.03 -6.25
CA GLY A 212 -22.01 -19.25 -6.63
C GLY A 212 -22.32 -19.99 -5.35
N THR A 213 -23.36 -19.52 -4.66
CA THR A 213 -24.00 -20.22 -3.58
C THR A 213 -24.59 -21.46 -4.25
N PRO A 214 -24.05 -22.67 -4.02
CA PRO A 214 -24.60 -23.84 -4.65
C PRO A 214 -26.05 -23.95 -4.20
N THR A 215 -26.98 -23.84 -5.15
CA THR A 215 -28.39 -24.14 -4.89
C THR A 215 -28.45 -25.60 -4.42
N PRO A 216 -28.96 -25.89 -3.22
CA PRO A 216 -29.09 -27.27 -2.78
C PRO A 216 -30.02 -28.00 -3.76
N ALA A 217 -29.55 -29.14 -4.27
CA ALA A 217 -30.32 -29.97 -5.17
C ALA A 217 -31.61 -30.45 -4.45
N PRO A 218 -32.76 -30.53 -5.15
CA PRO A 218 -33.98 -31.04 -4.54
C PRO A 218 -33.83 -32.52 -4.19
N ASP A 219 -34.18 -32.86 -2.94
CA ASP A 219 -34.25 -34.24 -2.47
C ASP A 219 -35.34 -34.98 -3.28
N HIS A 220 -34.96 -36.09 -3.92
CA HIS A 220 -35.86 -37.08 -4.50
C HIS A 220 -35.85 -38.36 -3.67
#